data_AF-A0A449ASE4-F1
#
_entry.id   AF-A0A449ASE4-F1
#
_cell.length_a   1.000
_cell.length_b   1.000
_cell.length_c   1.000
_cell.angle_alpha   90.00
_cell.angle_beta   90.00
_cell.angle_gamma   90.00
#
_symmetry.space_group_name_H-M   'P 1'
#
loop_
_entity.id
_entity.type
_entity.pdbx_description
1 polymer ?
#
loop_
_entity_poly.entity_id
_entity_poly.type
_entity_poly.pdbx_seq_one_letter_code
_entity_poly.pdbx_strand_id
1 'polypeptide(L)'
;MIEKKTVSQVKFDKSVTAKTESIFALGNGYLGIRSADEERTSYNKEDFFVNGIFNKDTREDVSELANLADLMTTPIYFDGVEFEVSKKR
;
A
#
# COMPACT_ATOMS: atom_id res chain seq x y z
N MET A 1 24.89 -13.99 -11.83
CA MET A 1 23.42 -14.13 -11.88
C MET A 1 22.91 -14.03 -10.47
N ILE A 2 21.82 -13.29 -10.19
CA ILE A 2 21.22 -13.29 -8.85
C ILE A 2 20.44 -14.60 -8.71
N GLU A 3 20.89 -15.49 -7.81
CA GLU A 3 20.30 -16.83 -7.61
C GLU A 3 18.90 -16.78 -6.98
N LYS A 4 18.58 -15.70 -6.24
CA LYS A 4 17.29 -15.52 -5.57
C LYS A 4 16.50 -14.36 -6.18
N LYS A 5 15.41 -14.68 -6.88
CA LYS A 5 14.55 -13.71 -7.59
C LYS A 5 13.30 -13.28 -6.79
N THR A 6 13.27 -13.56 -5.50
CA THR A 6 12.12 -13.29 -4.64
C THR A 6 12.50 -12.40 -3.46
N VAL A 7 11.63 -11.43 -3.19
CA VAL A 7 11.60 -10.69 -1.92
C VAL A 7 10.51 -11.32 -1.06
N SER A 8 10.73 -11.47 0.24
CA SER A 8 9.81 -12.18 1.13
C SER A 8 9.80 -11.60 2.53
N GLN A 9 8.61 -11.48 3.13
CA GLN A 9 8.40 -11.22 4.54
C GLN A 9 7.69 -12.42 5.16
N VAL A 10 8.27 -13.00 6.21
CA VAL A 10 7.75 -14.24 6.82
C VAL A 10 6.79 -13.95 7.99
N LYS A 11 6.88 -12.74 8.56
CA LYS A 11 6.07 -12.34 9.72
C LYS A 11 5.67 -10.88 9.60
N PHE A 12 4.41 -10.61 9.90
CA PHE A 12 3.89 -9.27 10.03
C PHE A 12 4.53 -8.53 11.21
N ASP A 13 4.91 -7.28 10.98
CA ASP A 13 5.36 -6.36 12.02
C ASP A 13 4.85 -4.94 11.72
N LYS A 14 3.88 -4.50 12.51
CA LYS A 14 3.24 -3.18 12.43
C LYS A 14 4.23 -2.01 12.45
N SER A 15 5.42 -2.18 13.03
CA SER A 15 6.45 -1.13 13.07
C SER A 15 7.13 -0.86 11.73
N VAL A 16 7.00 -1.76 10.76
CA VAL A 16 7.63 -1.64 9.43
C VAL A 16 6.64 -1.65 8.27
N THR A 17 5.33 -1.56 8.52
CA THR A 17 4.30 -1.65 7.47
C THR A 17 4.54 -0.68 6.32
N ALA A 18 4.75 0.61 6.62
CA ALA A 18 5.02 1.60 5.57
C ALA A 18 6.29 1.28 4.74
N LYS A 19 7.28 0.60 5.34
CA LYS A 19 8.49 0.17 4.63
C LYS A 19 8.20 -1.03 3.74
N THR A 20 7.46 -2.03 4.23
CA THR A 20 7.16 -3.24 3.47
C THR A 20 6.21 -2.93 2.32
N GLU A 21 5.17 -2.13 2.53
CA GLU A 21 4.28 -1.63 1.47
C GLU A 21 5.04 -0.96 0.32
N SER A 22 6.11 -0.22 0.64
CA SER A 22 6.97 0.45 -0.36
C SER A 22 7.87 -0.55 -1.10
N ILE A 23 8.45 -1.52 -0.39
CA ILE A 23 9.37 -2.52 -0.97
C ILE A 23 8.63 -3.47 -1.90
N PHE A 24 7.39 -3.84 -1.55
CA PHE A 24 6.59 -4.83 -2.29
C PHE A 24 5.70 -4.20 -3.36
N ALA A 25 5.64 -2.86 -3.44
CA ALA A 25 4.82 -2.11 -4.38
C ALA A 25 4.89 -2.66 -5.82
N LEU A 26 3.73 -2.66 -6.49
CA LEU A 26 3.58 -3.16 -7.86
C LEU A 26 3.38 -1.99 -8.82
N GLY A 27 3.90 -2.12 -10.03
CA GLY A 27 3.67 -1.14 -11.08
C GLY A 27 4.09 -1.64 -12.45
N ASN A 28 3.53 -1.01 -13.49
CA ASN A 28 3.78 -1.35 -14.89
C ASN A 28 4.26 -0.17 -15.74
N GLY A 29 4.66 0.93 -15.09
CA GLY A 29 5.09 2.18 -15.73
C GLY A 29 3.94 3.15 -16.05
N TYR A 30 2.70 2.66 -16.13
CA TYR A 30 1.49 3.48 -16.23
C TYR A 30 0.76 3.59 -14.90
N LEU A 31 0.56 2.47 -14.21
CA LEU A 31 -0.05 2.38 -12.89
C LEU A 31 0.99 1.97 -11.85
N GLY A 32 0.84 2.45 -10.62
CA GLY A 32 1.58 2.00 -9.46
C GLY A 32 0.68 1.94 -8.23
N ILE A 33 0.80 0.89 -7.44
CA ILE A 33 0.13 0.74 -6.15
C ILE A 33 1.14 0.37 -5.06
N ARG A 34 0.93 0.89 -3.86
CA ARG A 34 1.58 0.35 -2.67
C ARG A 34 0.98 -1.01 -2.33
N SER A 35 1.80 -1.91 -1.80
CA SER A 35 1.33 -3.22 -1.34
C SER A 35 0.83 -3.15 0.09
N ALA A 36 -0.18 -2.30 0.32
CA ALA A 36 -0.98 -2.34 1.53
C ALA A 36 -1.76 -3.65 1.59
N ASP A 37 -1.95 -4.18 2.80
CA ASP A 37 -2.79 -5.36 3.01
C ASP A 37 -4.26 -4.99 2.72
N GLU A 38 -5.05 -5.90 2.13
CA GLU A 38 -6.41 -5.57 1.66
C GLU A 38 -7.41 -5.37 2.80
N GLU A 39 -7.21 -5.98 3.98
CA GLU A 39 -8.10 -5.74 5.10
C GLU A 39 -8.04 -4.29 5.57
N ARG A 40 -9.16 -3.78 6.06
CA ARG A 40 -9.22 -2.40 6.52
C ARG A 40 -8.42 -2.22 7.80
N THR A 41 -7.41 -1.37 7.76
CA THR A 41 -6.59 -1.02 8.94
C THR A 41 -6.34 0.47 9.01
N SER A 42 -6.12 1.00 10.22
CA SER A 42 -5.78 2.42 10.41
C SER A 42 -4.34 2.77 10.02
N TYR A 43 -3.49 1.77 9.76
CA TYR A 43 -2.05 1.97 9.52
C TYR A 43 -1.66 1.77 8.06
N ASN A 44 -2.58 1.30 7.23
CA ASN A 44 -2.35 1.17 5.80
C ASN A 44 -2.12 2.55 5.16
N LYS A 45 -1.30 2.56 4.12
CA LYS A 45 -1.14 3.71 3.21
C LYS A 45 -1.47 3.24 1.82
N GLU A 46 -2.76 3.24 1.51
CA GLU A 46 -3.31 2.84 0.22
C GLU A 46 -3.02 3.95 -0.80
N ASP A 47 -1.80 3.95 -1.35
CA ASP A 47 -1.47 4.84 -2.46
C ASP A 47 -1.71 4.14 -3.79
N PHE A 48 -2.50 4.80 -4.65
CA PHE A 48 -2.73 4.42 -6.04
C PHE A 48 -2.38 5.59 -6.96
N PHE A 49 -1.46 5.34 -7.88
CA PHE A 49 -0.94 6.35 -8.78
C PHE A 49 -1.15 5.97 -10.26
N VAL A 50 -1.52 6.97 -11.06
CA VAL A 50 -1.56 6.88 -12.52
C VAL A 50 -0.59 7.91 -13.09
N ASN A 51 0.36 7.45 -13.90
CA ASN A 51 1.31 8.30 -14.60
C ASN A 51 0.57 9.31 -15.50
N GLY A 52 0.89 10.59 -15.36
CA GLY A 52 0.24 11.68 -16.08
C GLY A 52 -0.84 12.41 -15.28
N ILE A 53 -1.24 11.91 -14.10
CA ILE A 53 -2.19 12.61 -13.22
C ILE A 53 -1.42 13.29 -12.10
N PHE A 54 -1.28 14.61 -12.20
CA PHE A 54 -0.58 15.43 -11.23
C PHE A 54 -1.52 16.43 -10.58
N ASN A 55 -1.26 16.75 -9.31
CA ASN A 55 -1.95 17.81 -8.59
C ASN A 55 -0.93 18.78 -7.97
N LYS A 56 -1.35 20.03 -7.83
CA LYS A 56 -0.61 21.06 -7.08
C LYS A 56 -1.62 21.65 -6.09
N ASP A 57 -1.45 21.32 -4.82
CA ASP A 57 -2.44 21.62 -3.77
C ASP A 57 -2.55 23.13 -3.53
N THR A 58 -1.42 23.81 -3.34
CA THR A 58 -1.38 25.28 -3.23
C THR A 58 -0.53 25.92 -4.31
N ARG A 59 -0.64 27.24 -4.47
CA ARG A 59 0.09 28.00 -5.50
C ARG A 59 1.61 27.98 -5.31
N GLU A 60 2.09 27.75 -4.09
CA GLU A 60 3.51 27.72 -3.74
C GLU A 60 4.11 26.30 -3.79
N ASP A 61 3.28 25.26 -3.81
CA ASP A 61 3.76 23.87 -3.80
C ASP A 61 4.34 23.43 -5.15
N VAL A 62 5.10 22.34 -5.14
CA VAL A 62 5.51 21.65 -6.36
C VAL A 62 4.37 20.77 -6.87
N SER A 63 4.30 20.55 -8.18
CA SER A 63 3.37 19.56 -8.75
C SER A 63 3.86 18.15 -8.42
N GLU A 64 2.99 17.36 -7.81
CA GLU A 64 3.25 15.97 -7.43
C GLU A 64 2.24 15.03 -8.10
N LEU A 65 2.59 13.74 -8.16
CA LEU A 65 1.69 12.72 -8.67
C LEU A 65 0.50 12.59 -7.71
N ALA A 66 -0.72 12.67 -8.23
CA ALA A 66 -1.91 12.63 -7.39
C ALA A 66 -2.12 11.20 -6.85
N ASN A 67 -2.29 11.06 -5.54
CA ASN A 67 -2.83 9.83 -4.97
C ASN A 67 -4.33 9.75 -5.29
N LEU A 68 -4.75 8.69 -5.94
CA LEU A 68 -6.13 8.47 -6.37
C LEU A 68 -6.92 7.72 -5.29
N ALA A 69 -8.22 7.55 -5.55
CA ALA A 69 -9.08 6.78 -4.67
C ALA A 69 -8.56 5.34 -4.53
N ASP A 70 -8.60 4.83 -3.30
CA ASP A 70 -8.29 3.44 -3.00
C ASP A 70 -9.26 2.48 -3.71
N LEU A 71 -8.70 1.41 -4.27
CA LEU A 71 -9.40 0.37 -5.02
C LEU A 71 -9.21 -1.03 -4.42
N MET A 72 -8.34 -1.18 -3.42
CA MET A 72 -7.89 -2.48 -2.92
C MET A 72 -8.49 -2.81 -1.55
N THR A 73 -8.77 -1.81 -0.70
CA THR A 73 -9.32 -2.09 0.64
C THR A 73 -10.63 -2.85 0.54
N THR A 74 -10.64 -4.03 1.15
CA THR A 74 -11.74 -4.97 1.20
C THR A 74 -11.97 -5.32 2.67
N PRO A 75 -13.06 -4.82 3.30
CA PRO A 75 -13.42 -5.23 4.65
C PRO A 75 -13.71 -6.73 4.73
N ILE A 76 -12.95 -7.44 5.56
CA ILE A 76 -13.07 -8.90 5.77
C ILE A 76 -13.76 -9.14 7.11
N TYR A 77 -14.71 -10.07 7.17
CA TYR A 77 -15.45 -10.38 8.40
C TYR A 77 -15.44 -11.88 8.70
N PHE A 78 -15.28 -12.21 9.98
CA PHE A 78 -15.48 -13.55 10.53
C PHE A 78 -16.57 -13.48 11.59
N ASP A 79 -17.67 -14.22 11.41
CA ASP A 79 -18.83 -14.23 12.33
C ASP A 79 -19.35 -12.81 12.69
N GLY A 80 -19.33 -11.90 11.72
CA GLY A 80 -19.76 -10.50 11.90
C GLY A 80 -18.74 -9.58 12.56
N VAL A 81 -17.53 -10.08 12.89
CA VAL A 81 -16.43 -9.27 13.42
C VAL A 81 -15.45 -8.93 12.30
N GLU A 82 -15.14 -7.64 12.13
CA GLU A 82 -14.16 -7.17 11.15
C GLU A 82 -12.75 -7.67 11.51
N PHE A 83 -12.05 -8.20 10.53
CA PHE A 83 -10.70 -8.72 10.67
C PHE A 83 -9.66 -7.60 10.53
N GLU A 84 -8.75 -7.52 11.50
CA GLU A 84 -7.51 -6.75 11.42
C GLU A 84 -6.35 -7.70 11.75
N VAL A 85 -5.30 -7.71 10.92
CA VAL A 85 -4.10 -8.48 11.25
C VAL A 85 -3.43 -7.88 12.49
N SER A 86 -3.09 -8.74 13.45
CA SER A 86 -2.38 -8.33 14.65
C SER A 86 -1.18 -9.24 14.89
N LYS A 87 -0.17 -8.71 15.61
CA LYS A 87 0.93 -9.54 16.10
C LYS A 87 0.33 -10.65 16.97
N LYS A 88 0.62 -11.90 16.62
CA LYS A 88 0.30 -13.07 17.44
C LYS A 88 0.80 -12.81 18.88
N ARG A 89 -0.11 -12.85 19.86
CA ARG A 89 0.23 -12.79 21.29
C ARG A 89 1.12 -13.96 21.67
#